data_AF-A0A527H2Y5-F1
#
_entry.id   AF-A0A527H2Y5-F1
#
_cell.length_a   1.000
_cell.length_b   1.000
_cell.length_c   1.000
_cell.angle_alpha   90.00
_cell.angle_beta   90.00
_cell.angle_gamma   90.00
#
_symmetry.space_group_name_H-M   'P 1'
#
loop_
_entity.id
_entity.type
_entity.pdbx_description
1 polymer ?
#
loop_
_entity_poly.entity_id
_entity_poly.type
_entity_poly.pdbx_seq_one_letter_code
_entity_poly.pdbx_strand_id
1 'polypeptide(L)'
;RHTPSVGHFHFGPERDSYEAQWTPAAYDRLHALLDALPIHWRFFAKTEIFRRMKGRSGPEGVQAAFEAVCERFPELPRPGPVREAAE
;
A
#
# COMPACT_ATOMS: atom_id res chain seq x y z
N ARG A 1 -4.11 -2.95 -20.50
CA ARG A 1 -2.69 -2.90 -20.90
C ARG A 1 -2.26 -1.45 -20.79
N HIS A 2 -1.32 -1.12 -19.89
CA HIS A 2 -0.80 0.24 -19.74
C HIS A 2 0.31 0.42 -20.78
N THR A 3 0.10 1.25 -21.79
CA THR A 3 1.12 1.56 -22.78
C THR A 3 1.98 2.68 -22.19
N PRO A 4 3.29 2.50 -21.99
CA PRO A 4 4.14 3.58 -21.47
C PRO A 4 4.15 4.72 -22.50
N SER A 5 3.90 5.95 -22.04
CA SER A 5 3.98 7.12 -22.91
C SER A 5 5.44 7.31 -23.34
N VAL A 6 5.74 7.05 -24.61
CA VAL A 6 7.00 7.48 -25.24
C VAL A 6 6.88 8.98 -25.52
N GLY A 7 6.77 9.77 -24.45
CA GLY A 7 6.75 11.23 -24.49
C GLY A 7 8.13 11.78 -24.21
N HIS A 8 8.42 13.00 -24.67
CA HIS A 8 9.68 13.74 -24.50
C HIS A 8 10.17 13.92 -23.05
N PHE A 9 9.47 13.37 -22.05
CA PHE A 9 9.77 13.44 -20.62
C PHE A 9 9.83 12.02 -20.05
N HIS A 10 11.04 11.44 -20.06
CA HIS A 10 11.33 10.22 -19.32
C HIS A 10 11.94 10.61 -17.97
N PHE A 11 11.32 10.16 -16.87
CA PHE A 11 11.70 10.58 -15.51
C PHE A 11 12.87 9.78 -14.91
N GLY A 12 13.40 8.80 -15.65
CA GLY A 12 14.57 8.02 -15.27
C GLY A 12 14.25 6.70 -14.58
N PRO A 13 15.24 5.80 -14.48
CA PRO A 13 15.06 4.44 -13.96
C PRO A 13 14.60 4.39 -12.50
N GLU A 14 14.88 5.44 -11.71
CA GLU A 14 14.39 5.57 -10.34
C GLU A 14 12.86 5.68 -10.29
N ARG A 15 12.27 6.43 -11.22
CA ARG A 15 10.81 6.56 -11.33
C ARG A 15 10.18 5.25 -11.78
N ASP A 16 10.76 4.60 -12.78
CA ASP A 16 10.29 3.31 -13.29
C ASP A 16 10.29 2.25 -12.19
N SER A 17 11.36 2.20 -11.39
CA SER A 17 11.47 1.28 -10.26
C SER A 17 10.42 1.56 -9.18
N TYR A 18 10.13 2.84 -8.91
CA TYR A 18 9.11 3.23 -7.96
C TYR A 18 7.69 2.88 -8.46
N GLU A 19 7.38 3.14 -9.72
CA GLU A 19 6.08 2.82 -10.33
C GLU A 19 5.86 1.30 -10.47
N ALA A 20 6.93 0.54 -10.73
CA ALA A 20 6.88 -0.93 -10.71
C ALA A 20 6.56 -1.46 -9.30
N GLN A 21 7.07 -0.81 -8.25
CA GLN A 21 6.76 -1.15 -6.86
C GLN A 21 5.33 -0.72 -6.47
N TRP A 22 4.93 0.50 -6.86
CA TRP A 22 3.68 1.14 -6.49
C TRP A 22 2.71 1.24 -7.68
N THR A 23 2.10 0.11 -8.00
CA THR A 23 1.04 0.03 -9.02
C THR A 23 -0.27 0.63 -8.51
N PRO A 24 -1.23 0.97 -9.39
CA PRO A 24 -2.57 1.41 -8.98
C PRO A 24 -3.23 0.44 -7.98
N ALA A 25 -3.14 -0.87 -8.23
CA ALA A 25 -3.66 -1.90 -7.33
C ALA A 25 -2.96 -1.91 -5.95
N ALA A 26 -1.67 -1.55 -5.89
CA ALA A 26 -0.98 -1.40 -4.61
C ALA A 26 -1.55 -0.22 -3.79
N TYR A 27 -1.85 0.90 -4.46
CA TYR A 27 -2.51 2.04 -3.82
C TYR A 27 -3.94 1.69 -3.40
N ASP A 28 -4.73 1.04 -4.24
CA ASP A 28 -6.08 0.60 -3.87
C ASP A 28 -6.05 -0.29 -2.63
N ARG A 29 -5.10 -1.22 -2.55
CA ARG A 29 -4.93 -2.07 -1.37
C ARG A 29 -4.52 -1.28 -0.13
N LEU A 30 -3.59 -0.33 -0.26
CA LEU A 30 -3.19 0.55 0.83
C LEU A 30 -4.39 1.35 1.35
N HIS A 31 -5.16 1.96 0.45
CA HIS A 31 -6.35 2.73 0.81
C HIS A 31 -7.38 1.87 1.54
N ALA A 32 -7.70 0.68 1.03
CA ALA A 32 -8.62 -0.25 1.69
C ALA A 32 -8.20 -0.62 3.11
N LEU A 33 -6.89 -0.85 3.32
CA LEU A 33 -6.34 -1.12 4.67
C LEU A 33 -6.46 0.10 5.59
N LEU A 34 -6.09 1.29 5.11
CA LEU A 34 -6.16 2.50 5.90
C LEU A 34 -7.61 2.89 6.25
N ASP A 35 -8.55 2.68 5.33
CA ASP A 35 -9.95 3.02 5.57
C ASP A 35 -10.60 2.13 6.62
N ALA A 36 -10.17 0.88 6.72
CA ALA A 36 -10.62 -0.05 7.76
C ALA A 36 -9.97 0.22 9.14
N LEU A 37 -8.99 1.13 9.24
CA LEU A 37 -8.36 1.53 10.50
C LEU A 37 -9.01 2.78 11.10
N PRO A 38 -9.06 2.88 12.45
CA PRO A 38 -9.37 4.14 13.12
C PRO A 38 -8.46 5.28 12.65
N ILE A 39 -9.01 6.49 12.48
CA ILE A 39 -8.32 7.63 11.87
C ILE A 39 -6.94 7.93 12.49
N HIS A 40 -6.83 7.81 13.81
CA HIS A 40 -5.60 8.09 14.55
C HIS A 40 -4.47 7.08 14.25
N TRP A 41 -4.80 5.88 13.79
CA TRP A 41 -3.81 4.86 13.40
C TRP A 41 -3.35 4.99 11.94
N ARG A 42 -4.13 5.64 11.07
CA ARG A 42 -3.88 5.66 9.62
C ARG A 42 -2.51 6.26 9.28
N PHE A 43 -2.13 7.36 9.94
CA PHE A 43 -0.83 8.01 9.70
C PHE A 43 0.35 7.09 10.06
N PHE A 44 0.25 6.44 11.22
CA PHE A 44 1.26 5.49 11.69
C PHE A 44 1.37 4.29 10.76
N ALA A 45 0.24 3.62 10.47
CA ALA A 45 0.19 2.44 9.62
C ALA A 45 0.75 2.73 8.22
N LYS A 46 0.35 3.86 7.61
CA LYS A 46 0.88 4.31 6.31
C LYS A 46 2.41 4.42 6.35
N THR A 47 2.94 5.15 7.33
CA THR A 47 4.40 5.38 7.45
C THR A 47 5.15 4.05 7.58
N GLU A 48 4.64 3.14 8.41
CA GLU A 48 5.29 1.85 8.63
C GLU A 48 5.18 0.90 7.43
N ILE A 49 4.08 0.95 6.66
CA ILE A 49 3.94 0.21 5.39
C ILE A 49 4.95 0.73 4.37
N PHE A 50 5.01 2.04 4.14
CA PHE A 50 5.97 2.64 3.19
C PHE A 50 7.41 2.26 3.51
N ARG A 51 7.82 2.34 4.78
CA ARG A 51 9.15 1.92 5.26
C ARG A 51 9.47 0.45 4.97
N ARG A 52 8.43 -0.39 4.90
CA ARG A 52 8.50 -1.83 4.67
C ARG A 52 8.31 -2.24 3.22
N MET A 53 8.04 -1.31 2.29
CA MET A 53 7.85 -1.69 0.89
C MET A 53 9.16 -2.04 0.17
N LYS A 54 10.33 -1.74 0.75
CA LYS A 54 11.62 -2.13 0.15
C LYS A 54 11.68 -3.64 -0.11
N GLY A 55 11.92 -4.03 -1.36
CA GLY A 55 11.95 -5.44 -1.80
C GLY A 55 10.57 -6.08 -1.97
N ARG A 56 9.49 -5.29 -1.85
CA ARG A 56 8.11 -5.70 -2.08
C ARG A 56 7.51 -4.86 -3.21
N SER A 57 6.45 -5.35 -3.84
CA SER A 57 5.76 -4.65 -4.93
C SER A 57 4.30 -5.09 -4.98
N GLY A 58 3.45 -4.23 -5.54
CA GLY A 58 2.05 -4.59 -5.79
C GLY A 58 1.20 -4.72 -4.53
N PRO A 59 -0.08 -5.12 -4.68
CA PRO A 59 -1.02 -5.27 -3.58
C PRO A 59 -0.58 -6.34 -2.56
N GLU A 60 0.04 -7.43 -3.00
CA GLU A 60 0.57 -8.48 -2.13
C GLU A 60 1.72 -7.94 -1.26
N GLY A 61 2.58 -7.10 -1.84
CA GLY A 61 3.65 -6.43 -1.12
C GLY A 61 3.13 -5.51 -0.02
N VAL A 62 2.06 -4.75 -0.31
CA VAL A 62 1.38 -3.88 0.66
C VAL A 62 0.75 -4.71 1.79
N GLN A 63 0.10 -5.82 1.45
CA GLN A 63 -0.49 -6.73 2.44
C GLN A 63 0.56 -7.32 3.38
N ALA A 64 1.64 -7.87 2.83
CA ALA A 64 2.74 -8.43 3.62
C ALA A 64 3.44 -7.36 4.46
N ALA A 65 3.58 -6.14 3.95
CA ALA A 65 4.11 -5.02 4.71
C ALA A 65 3.22 -4.69 5.91
N PHE A 66 1.89 -4.63 5.73
CA PHE A 66 0.92 -4.39 6.79
C PHE A 66 0.91 -5.50 7.85
N GLU A 67 0.95 -6.76 7.45
CA GLU A 67 1.05 -7.90 8.37
C GLU A 67 2.30 -7.79 9.25
N ALA A 68 3.45 -7.46 8.67
CA ALA A 68 4.68 -7.20 9.41
C ALA A 68 4.62 -5.96 10.32
N VAL A 69 3.71 -5.01 10.07
CA VAL A 69 3.43 -3.92 11.03
C VAL A 69 2.62 -4.48 12.20
N CYS A 70 1.54 -5.22 11.94
CA CYS A 70 0.71 -5.82 12.99
C CYS A 70 1.46 -6.83 13.88
N GLU A 71 2.43 -7.56 13.33
CA GLU A 71 3.32 -8.42 14.11
C GLU A 71 4.22 -7.63 15.06
N ARG A 72 4.77 -6.50 14.58
CA ARG A 72 5.66 -5.66 15.39
C ARG A 72 4.90 -4.79 16.39
N PHE A 73 3.67 -4.40 16.08
CA PHE A 73 2.84 -3.53 16.89
C PHE A 73 1.47 -4.20 17.11
N PRO A 74 1.37 -5.09 18.10
CA PRO A 74 0.13 -5.83 18.37
C PRO A 74 -1.07 -4.96 18.74
N GLU A 75 -0.83 -3.72 19.20
CA GLU A 75 -1.86 -2.70 19.47
C GLU A 75 -2.61 -2.25 18.20
N LEU A 76 -1.96 -2.36 17.04
CA LEU A 76 -2.53 -1.92 15.78
C LEU A 76 -3.69 -2.87 15.43
N PRO A 77 -4.94 -2.36 15.34
CA PRO A 77 -6.08 -3.23 15.10
C PRO A 77 -5.93 -3.90 13.74
N ARG A 78 -6.18 -5.21 13.71
CA ARG A 78 -6.34 -5.94 12.46
C ARG A 78 -7.77 -5.70 11.98
N PRO A 79 -7.97 -5.11 10.79
CA PRO A 79 -9.31 -4.99 10.26
C PRO A 79 -9.90 -6.40 10.11
N GLY A 80 -11.07 -6.60 10.70
CA GLY A 80 -11.84 -7.82 10.48
C GLY A 80 -12.27 -7.94 9.02
N PRO A 81 -12.84 -9.10 8.59
CA PRO A 81 -13.47 -9.17 7.29
C PRO A 81 -14.46 -8.02 7.18
N VAL A 82 -14.35 -7.23 6.09
CA VAL A 82 -15.27 -6.14 5.79
C VAL A 82 -16.67 -6.73 5.83
N ARG A 83 -17.46 -6.41 6.86
CA ARG A 83 -18.90 -6.55 6.77
C ARG A 83 -19.30 -5.51 5.73
N GLU A 84 -19.69 -5.96 4.54
CA GLU A 84 -20.37 -5.10 3.57
C GLU A 84 -21.46 -4.35 4.34
N ALA A 85 -21.26 -3.04 4.51
CA ALA A 85 -22.33 -2.17 4.93
C ALA A 85 -23.30 -2.16 3.76
N ALA A 86 -24.41 -2.89 3.91
CA ALA A 86 -25.54 -2.78 3.02
C ALA A 86 -26.05 -1.33 3.12
N GLU A 87 -25.96 -0.59 2.03
CA GLU A 87 -26.70 0.64 1.78
C GLU A 87 -27.06 0.72 0.30
#